data_AF-A0AAV1IGF3-F1
#
_entry.id   AF-A0AAV1IGF3-F1
#
_cell.length_a   1.000
_cell.length_b   1.000
_cell.length_c   1.000
_cell.angle_alpha   90.00
_cell.angle_beta   90.00
_cell.angle_gamma   90.00
#
_symmetry.space_group_name_H-M   'P 1'
#
loop_
_entity.id
_entity.type
_entity.pdbx_description
1 polymer ?
#
loop_
_entity_poly.entity_id
_entity_poly.type
_entity_poly.pdbx_seq_one_letter_code
_entity_poly.pdbx_strand_id
1 'polypeptide(L)'
;MRGAGSSFLVLGLYILCFSSGVYCKQTLEKRPVHAKRSSRYLKARDIPVVSQTCDNSVQGRWWVADSKGSVCLRTKVDTSTGCCKSGEKYSCATCNADDQCCENYEHCISCCQDPKHAPTDLSSTYRGPDRPETGVWADIFQYCRDRCRTSSKSTVHENAYLSPSHHCFSKSGKPTTPAPPTPEVPSFVTVVLGSAGQSCTALCQGTGRVCAQEHLAALNNCNILRQHFACEAGCEPEVSATDAPAYVEASAPKQQRPTMCLTQEEKALALSCDAAQANQQRLCACVDNAK
;
A
#
# COMPACT_ATOMS: atom_id res chain seq x y z
N MET A 1 1.15 61.64 -35.53
CA MET A 1 2.34 61.02 -34.92
C MET A 1 2.14 61.03 -33.41
N ARG A 2 1.89 59.87 -32.80
CA ARG A 2 1.90 59.72 -31.34
C ARG A 2 3.18 58.99 -30.97
N GLY A 3 4.05 59.65 -30.23
CA GLY A 3 5.22 59.08 -29.57
C GLY A 3 5.10 59.29 -28.07
N ALA A 4 5.29 58.18 -27.35
CA ALA A 4 5.91 58.00 -26.04
C ALA A 4 5.58 58.92 -24.84
N GLY A 5 5.47 58.29 -23.66
CA GLY A 5 5.99 58.88 -22.42
C GLY A 5 5.06 58.84 -21.21
N SER A 6 5.19 57.76 -20.43
CA SER A 6 5.30 57.69 -18.96
C SER A 6 4.63 58.75 -18.07
N SER A 7 3.81 58.31 -17.08
CA SER A 7 4.20 58.25 -15.65
C SER A 7 3.04 58.34 -14.63
N PHE A 8 3.17 57.51 -13.57
CA PHE A 8 2.66 57.59 -12.18
C PHE A 8 1.15 57.72 -11.90
N LEU A 9 0.57 56.76 -11.16
CA LEU A 9 0.53 56.81 -9.68
C LEU A 9 -0.15 55.56 -9.09
N VAL A 10 0.50 54.99 -8.07
CA VAL A 10 -0.01 53.99 -7.14
C VAL A 10 -1.08 54.64 -6.25
N LEU A 11 -2.18 53.94 -5.95
CA LEU A 11 -2.80 53.92 -4.60
C LEU A 11 -3.96 52.91 -4.57
N GLY A 12 -3.78 51.87 -3.76
CA GLY A 12 -4.87 50.99 -3.38
C GLY A 12 -5.83 51.65 -2.39
N LEU A 13 -7.08 51.21 -2.41
CA LEU A 13 -8.05 51.38 -1.32
C LEU A 13 -9.00 50.17 -1.34
N TYR A 14 -8.76 49.22 -0.45
CA TYR A 14 -9.49 49.02 0.81
C TYR A 14 -10.94 48.53 0.60
N ILE A 15 -11.09 47.20 0.63
CA ILE A 15 -12.37 46.53 0.88
C ILE A 15 -12.67 46.72 2.37
N LEU A 16 -13.58 47.64 2.69
CA LEU A 16 -14.21 47.73 4.00
C LEU A 16 -15.54 46.97 3.93
N CYS A 17 -15.53 45.73 4.41
CA CYS A 17 -16.74 45.06 4.86
C CYS A 17 -17.14 45.64 6.21
N PHE A 18 -18.21 46.43 6.25
CA PHE A 18 -18.92 46.72 7.49
C PHE A 18 -20.26 45.99 7.52
N SER A 19 -20.39 45.23 8.60
CA SER A 19 -21.54 44.58 9.18
C SER A 19 -22.82 45.42 9.09
N SER A 20 -23.88 44.87 8.49
CA SER A 20 -25.31 45.06 8.85
C SER A 20 -26.17 44.32 7.83
N GLY A 21 -26.95 43.32 8.26
CA GLY A 21 -27.80 42.54 7.38
C GLY A 21 -28.93 43.36 6.76
N VAL A 22 -29.11 43.26 5.45
CA VAL A 22 -30.36 43.52 4.74
C VAL A 22 -30.43 42.62 3.49
N TYR A 23 -31.51 41.85 3.40
CA TYR A 23 -31.97 41.09 2.23
C TYR A 23 -31.94 41.94 0.94
N CYS A 24 -31.29 41.45 -0.12
CA CYS A 24 -31.47 42.01 -1.46
C CYS A 24 -32.34 41.05 -2.29
N LYS A 25 -33.65 41.30 -2.31
CA LYS A 25 -34.54 40.85 -3.38
C LYS A 25 -34.13 41.60 -4.65
N GLN A 26 -33.74 40.89 -5.70
CA GLN A 26 -33.80 41.43 -7.06
C GLN A 26 -34.82 40.64 -7.87
N THR A 27 -35.81 41.42 -8.27
CA THR A 27 -36.97 41.10 -9.09
C THR A 27 -36.57 40.60 -10.47
N LEU A 28 -37.24 39.52 -10.87
CA LEU A 28 -37.31 38.99 -12.22
C LEU A 28 -37.80 40.05 -13.22
N GLU A 29 -36.98 40.37 -14.21
CA GLU A 29 -37.43 41.03 -15.43
C GLU A 29 -37.46 39.99 -16.56
N LYS A 30 -38.67 39.56 -16.93
CA LYS A 30 -38.91 38.62 -18.04
C LYS A 30 -38.75 39.37 -19.37
N ARG A 31 -37.85 38.92 -20.25
CA ARG A 31 -37.89 39.27 -21.68
C ARG A 31 -38.56 38.17 -22.50
N PRO A 32 -39.36 38.52 -23.52
CA PRO A 32 -40.18 37.57 -24.26
C PRO A 32 -39.38 36.72 -25.23
N VAL A 33 -39.87 35.49 -25.36
CA VAL A 33 -39.47 34.44 -26.29
C VAL A 33 -39.88 34.83 -27.70
N HIS A 34 -38.94 34.87 -28.65
CA HIS A 34 -39.08 34.24 -29.97
C HIS A 34 -37.84 34.51 -30.83
N ALA A 35 -36.86 33.61 -30.74
CA ALA A 35 -35.94 33.35 -31.84
C ALA A 35 -35.93 31.83 -32.05
N LYS A 36 -36.48 31.37 -33.18
CA LYS A 36 -36.40 29.98 -33.64
C LYS A 36 -34.92 29.64 -33.81
N ARG A 37 -34.31 29.08 -32.76
CA ARG A 37 -32.96 28.52 -32.86
C ARG A 37 -33.11 27.18 -33.58
N SER A 38 -32.76 27.17 -34.87
CA SER A 38 -32.61 25.93 -35.64
C SER A 38 -31.59 25.06 -34.90
N SER A 39 -32.09 24.04 -34.19
CA SER A 39 -31.26 23.03 -33.56
C SER A 39 -30.61 22.23 -34.68
N ARG A 40 -29.37 22.59 -35.03
CA ARG A 40 -28.50 21.70 -35.77
C ARG A 40 -28.11 20.57 -34.84
N TYR A 41 -28.98 19.56 -34.75
CA TYR A 41 -28.59 18.26 -34.23
C TYR A 41 -27.46 17.74 -35.12
N LEU A 42 -26.26 17.60 -34.58
CA LEU A 42 -25.26 16.74 -35.18
C LEU A 42 -25.91 15.36 -35.27
N LYS A 43 -26.19 14.89 -36.49
CA LYS A 43 -26.56 13.49 -36.72
C LYS A 43 -25.31 12.65 -36.47
N ALA A 44 -24.98 12.45 -35.19
CA ALA A 44 -24.22 11.28 -34.82
C ALA A 44 -25.06 10.11 -35.33
N ARG A 45 -24.52 9.35 -36.29
CA ARG A 45 -25.11 8.06 -36.63
C ARG A 45 -25.20 7.28 -35.32
N ASP A 46 -26.35 6.69 -35.03
CA ASP A 46 -26.45 5.72 -33.94
C ASP A 46 -25.33 4.71 -34.16
N ILE A 47 -24.35 4.70 -33.25
CA ILE A 47 -23.35 3.65 -33.21
C ILE A 47 -24.18 2.40 -32.95
N PRO A 48 -24.16 1.38 -33.84
CA PRO A 48 -24.93 0.18 -33.61
C PRO A 48 -24.61 -0.29 -32.20
N VAL A 49 -25.64 -0.44 -31.37
CA VAL A 49 -25.51 -1.02 -30.04
C VAL A 49 -25.06 -2.45 -30.28
N VAL A 50 -23.74 -2.62 -30.33
CA VAL A 50 -23.11 -3.92 -30.40
C VAL A 50 -23.60 -4.64 -29.15
N SER A 51 -24.36 -5.71 -29.35
CA SER A 51 -24.78 -6.61 -28.27
C SER A 51 -23.52 -7.22 -27.66
N GLN A 52 -22.88 -6.50 -26.74
CA GLN A 52 -21.73 -7.01 -26.02
C GLN A 52 -22.22 -8.16 -25.14
N THR A 53 -21.91 -9.37 -25.58
CA THR A 53 -22.24 -10.60 -24.84
C THR A 53 -21.21 -10.89 -23.74
N CYS A 54 -20.24 -10.01 -23.56
CA CYS A 54 -19.01 -10.22 -22.81
C CYS A 54 -18.50 -8.89 -22.29
N ASP A 55 -18.20 -8.83 -21.00
CA ASP A 55 -17.42 -7.74 -20.44
C ASP A 55 -15.93 -8.07 -20.57
N ASN A 56 -15.08 -7.06 -20.69
CA ASN A 56 -13.64 -7.24 -20.73
C ASN A 56 -12.88 -6.14 -19.99
N SER A 57 -11.60 -6.39 -19.71
CA SER A 57 -10.68 -5.41 -19.16
C SER A 57 -10.25 -4.44 -20.26
N VAL A 58 -10.71 -3.20 -20.17
CA VAL A 58 -10.39 -2.13 -21.15
C VAL A 58 -9.08 -1.40 -20.84
N GLN A 59 -8.48 -1.66 -19.66
CA GLN A 59 -7.36 -0.90 -19.13
C GLN A 59 -6.00 -1.32 -19.72
N GLY A 60 -5.86 -2.59 -20.11
CA GLY A 60 -4.62 -3.16 -20.64
C GLY A 60 -4.23 -2.60 -21.99
N ARG A 61 -2.94 -2.27 -22.15
CA ARG A 61 -2.40 -1.87 -23.46
C ARG A 61 -2.44 -3.04 -24.45
N TRP A 62 -1.91 -4.19 -24.02
CA TRP A 62 -1.61 -5.35 -24.87
C TRP A 62 -2.55 -6.53 -24.64
N TRP A 63 -2.85 -6.82 -23.38
CA TRP A 63 -3.69 -7.93 -22.96
C TRP A 63 -5.11 -7.47 -22.67
N VAL A 64 -6.05 -8.41 -22.82
CA VAL A 64 -7.45 -8.25 -22.46
C VAL A 64 -7.89 -9.55 -21.79
N ALA A 65 -8.49 -9.44 -20.61
CA ALA A 65 -9.22 -10.52 -19.95
C ALA A 65 -10.72 -10.29 -20.10
N ASP A 66 -11.46 -11.33 -20.43
CA ASP A 66 -12.92 -11.27 -20.60
C ASP A 66 -13.68 -11.97 -19.46
N SER A 67 -15.01 -11.77 -19.44
CA SER A 67 -15.94 -12.34 -18.46
C SER A 67 -16.15 -13.84 -18.60
N LYS A 68 -15.57 -14.48 -19.63
CA LYS A 68 -15.53 -15.94 -19.78
C LYS A 68 -14.26 -16.55 -19.18
N GLY A 69 -13.40 -15.72 -18.57
CA GLY A 69 -12.14 -16.12 -17.97
C GLY A 69 -10.98 -16.23 -18.95
N SER A 70 -11.14 -15.83 -20.22
CA SER A 70 -10.08 -15.92 -21.22
C SER A 70 -9.20 -14.67 -21.22
N VAL A 71 -7.88 -14.85 -21.33
CA VAL A 71 -6.92 -13.77 -21.58
C VAL A 71 -6.33 -13.89 -22.99
N CYS A 72 -6.30 -12.78 -23.72
CA CYS A 72 -5.75 -12.74 -25.07
C CYS A 72 -5.11 -11.39 -25.38
N LEU A 73 -4.36 -11.33 -26.48
CA LEU A 73 -3.92 -10.05 -27.03
C LEU A 73 -5.12 -9.23 -27.49
N ARG A 74 -5.05 -7.91 -27.35
CA ARG A 74 -6.14 -7.00 -27.74
C ARG A 74 -6.53 -7.11 -29.21
N THR A 75 -5.59 -7.47 -30.08
CA THR A 75 -5.84 -7.73 -31.51
C THR A 75 -6.66 -8.99 -31.78
N LYS A 76 -6.85 -9.85 -30.79
CA LYS A 76 -7.62 -11.10 -30.85
C LYS A 76 -8.99 -10.97 -30.17
N VAL A 77 -9.37 -9.78 -29.73
CA VAL A 77 -10.72 -9.49 -29.23
C VAL A 77 -11.68 -9.41 -30.42
N ASP A 78 -12.83 -10.04 -30.28
CA ASP A 78 -13.92 -9.91 -31.22
C ASP A 78 -14.67 -8.60 -30.97
N THR A 79 -14.63 -7.70 -31.95
CA THR A 79 -15.32 -6.41 -31.88
C THR A 79 -16.84 -6.55 -31.84
N SER A 80 -17.39 -7.68 -32.28
CA SER A 80 -18.84 -7.92 -32.29
C SER A 80 -19.38 -8.43 -30.95
N THR A 81 -18.59 -9.18 -30.19
CA THR A 81 -19.03 -9.78 -28.91
C THR A 81 -18.35 -9.19 -27.69
N GLY A 82 -17.16 -8.59 -27.85
CA GLY A 82 -16.31 -8.11 -26.77
C GLY A 82 -15.43 -9.18 -26.13
N CYS A 83 -15.59 -10.46 -26.46
CA CYS A 83 -14.76 -11.55 -25.89
C CYS A 83 -13.45 -11.76 -26.69
N CYS A 84 -12.52 -12.50 -26.09
CA CYS A 84 -11.39 -13.09 -26.80
C CYS A 84 -11.85 -14.18 -27.78
N LYS A 85 -11.42 -14.09 -29.06
CA LYS A 85 -11.65 -15.15 -30.07
C LYS A 85 -10.81 -16.40 -29.80
N SER A 86 -9.57 -16.17 -29.40
CA SER A 86 -8.57 -17.18 -29.08
C SER A 86 -7.73 -16.66 -27.93
N GLY A 87 -7.66 -17.41 -26.83
CA GLY A 87 -6.94 -17.02 -25.63
C GLY A 87 -6.79 -18.18 -24.66
N GLU A 88 -6.01 -17.96 -23.61
CA GLU A 88 -5.81 -18.92 -22.54
C GLU A 88 -6.89 -18.72 -21.47
N LYS A 89 -7.55 -19.80 -21.07
CA LYS A 89 -8.61 -19.74 -20.07
C LYS A 89 -8.02 -19.90 -18.68
N TYR A 90 -8.39 -18.99 -17.77
CA TYR A 90 -7.92 -18.95 -16.38
C TYR A 90 -6.39 -18.96 -16.26
N SER A 91 -5.70 -18.24 -17.16
CA SER A 91 -4.24 -18.27 -17.21
C SER A 91 -3.64 -17.49 -16.03
N CYS A 92 -2.84 -18.20 -15.24
CA CYS A 92 -2.05 -17.67 -14.14
C CYS A 92 -0.58 -17.43 -14.54
N ALA A 93 -0.27 -17.27 -15.83
CA ALA A 93 1.11 -17.30 -16.36
C ALA A 93 2.07 -16.28 -15.72
N THR A 94 1.57 -15.16 -15.20
CA THR A 94 2.38 -14.13 -14.53
C THR A 94 2.07 -14.01 -13.04
N CYS A 95 1.42 -15.01 -12.47
CA CYS A 95 0.99 -15.03 -11.08
C CYS A 95 1.88 -15.95 -10.24
N ASN A 96 2.22 -15.53 -9.04
CA ASN A 96 2.85 -16.38 -8.05
C ASN A 96 1.78 -17.22 -7.32
N ALA A 97 2.06 -18.51 -7.14
CA ALA A 97 1.11 -19.47 -6.59
C ALA A 97 0.86 -19.30 -5.09
N ASP A 98 1.85 -18.80 -4.34
CA ASP A 98 1.82 -18.68 -2.88
C ASP A 98 1.03 -17.45 -2.44
N ASP A 99 1.27 -16.30 -3.08
CA ASP A 99 0.66 -15.02 -2.71
C ASP A 99 -0.52 -14.61 -3.59
N GLN A 100 -0.71 -15.31 -4.71
CA GLN A 100 -1.76 -15.04 -5.71
C GLN A 100 -1.70 -13.59 -6.23
N CYS A 101 -0.49 -13.07 -6.37
CA CYS A 101 -0.18 -11.79 -6.97
C CYS A 101 0.45 -11.99 -8.34
N CYS A 102 0.09 -11.12 -9.28
CA CYS A 102 0.52 -11.19 -10.67
C CYS A 102 1.19 -9.90 -11.12
N GLU A 103 2.10 -10.03 -12.08
CA GLU A 103 2.73 -8.89 -12.74
C GLU A 103 1.75 -8.16 -13.66
N ASN A 104 0.91 -8.92 -14.37
CA ASN A 104 -0.07 -8.35 -15.31
C ASN A 104 -1.49 -8.38 -14.73
N TYR A 105 -2.18 -7.24 -14.82
CA TYR A 105 -3.57 -7.08 -14.37
C TYR A 105 -4.53 -8.09 -15.03
N GLU A 106 -4.40 -8.32 -16.34
CA GLU A 106 -5.31 -9.20 -17.08
C GLU A 106 -5.11 -10.67 -16.73
N HIS A 107 -3.87 -11.08 -16.44
CA HIS A 107 -3.61 -12.43 -15.94
C HIS A 107 -4.17 -12.61 -14.52
N CYS A 108 -4.08 -11.58 -13.66
CA CYS A 108 -4.76 -11.61 -12.37
C CYS A 108 -6.27 -11.81 -12.52
N ILE A 109 -6.93 -11.06 -13.40
CA ILE A 109 -8.38 -11.20 -13.63
C ILE A 109 -8.74 -12.58 -14.17
N SER A 110 -7.96 -13.08 -15.14
CA SER A 110 -8.20 -14.41 -15.72
C SER A 110 -8.01 -15.50 -14.67
N CYS A 111 -6.89 -15.52 -13.96
CA CYS A 111 -6.57 -16.49 -12.91
C CYS A 111 -7.58 -16.47 -11.76
N CYS A 112 -7.98 -15.28 -11.28
CA CYS A 112 -8.95 -15.11 -10.20
C CYS A 112 -10.34 -15.71 -10.53
N GLN A 113 -10.72 -15.72 -11.81
CA GLN A 113 -12.00 -16.30 -12.26
C GLN A 113 -12.00 -17.84 -12.26
N ASP A 114 -10.85 -18.50 -12.05
CA ASP A 114 -10.82 -19.95 -11.90
C ASP A 114 -11.69 -20.35 -10.69
N PRO A 115 -12.58 -21.35 -10.81
CA PRO A 115 -13.38 -21.84 -9.70
C PRO A 115 -12.58 -22.28 -8.45
N LYS A 116 -11.28 -22.57 -8.59
CA LYS A 116 -10.37 -22.86 -7.48
C LYS A 116 -10.02 -21.63 -6.64
N HIS A 117 -10.13 -20.44 -7.21
CA HIS A 117 -9.70 -19.17 -6.60
C HIS A 117 -10.87 -18.24 -6.32
N ALA A 118 -11.89 -18.26 -7.17
CA ALA A 118 -13.08 -17.45 -7.02
C ALA A 118 -13.86 -17.81 -5.74
N PRO A 119 -14.48 -16.83 -5.07
CA PRO A 119 -15.34 -17.09 -3.92
C PRO A 119 -16.55 -17.94 -4.34
N THR A 120 -16.87 -18.96 -3.55
CA THR A 120 -18.02 -19.83 -3.78
C THR A 120 -19.35 -19.10 -3.62
N ASP A 121 -19.38 -18.07 -2.76
CA ASP A 121 -20.55 -17.22 -2.50
C ASP A 121 -20.20 -15.73 -2.62
N LEU A 122 -20.76 -15.07 -3.63
CA LEU A 122 -20.64 -13.62 -3.81
C LEU A 122 -21.59 -12.83 -2.91
N SER A 123 -22.65 -13.45 -2.37
CA SER A 123 -23.64 -12.77 -1.52
C SER A 123 -23.11 -12.40 -0.14
N SER A 124 -22.13 -13.16 0.37
CA SER A 124 -21.39 -12.86 1.60
C SER A 124 -20.10 -12.06 1.35
N THR A 125 -19.80 -11.72 0.09
CA THR A 125 -18.56 -11.03 -0.29
C THR A 125 -18.86 -9.56 -0.60
N TYR A 126 -18.70 -8.70 0.39
CA TYR A 126 -18.90 -7.25 0.25
C TYR A 126 -17.73 -6.58 -0.50
N ARG A 127 -17.98 -5.42 -1.13
CA ARG A 127 -16.91 -4.67 -1.81
C ARG A 127 -15.88 -4.09 -0.85
N GLY A 128 -16.32 -3.65 0.32
CA GLY A 128 -15.47 -3.25 1.43
C GLY A 128 -15.32 -4.37 2.47
N PRO A 129 -14.14 -4.56 3.08
CA PRO A 129 -13.96 -5.50 4.17
C PRO A 129 -14.94 -5.20 5.32
N ASP A 130 -15.76 -6.19 5.69
CA ASP A 130 -16.74 -6.12 6.78
C ASP A 130 -17.72 -4.93 6.70
N ARG A 131 -18.01 -4.44 5.48
CA ARG A 131 -18.88 -3.29 5.23
C ARG A 131 -20.05 -3.63 4.31
N PRO A 132 -21.18 -4.13 4.85
CA PRO A 132 -22.33 -4.54 4.04
C PRO A 132 -22.94 -3.39 3.23
N GLU A 133 -22.82 -2.15 3.68
CA GLU A 133 -23.29 -0.95 3.00
C GLU A 133 -22.62 -0.73 1.63
N THR A 134 -21.45 -1.33 1.40
CA THR A 134 -20.78 -1.25 0.09
C THR A 134 -21.46 -2.10 -0.98
N GLY A 135 -22.35 -3.02 -0.58
CA GLY A 135 -23.06 -3.95 -1.44
C GLY A 135 -22.20 -5.13 -1.91
N VAL A 136 -22.82 -5.99 -2.70
CA VAL A 136 -22.24 -7.24 -3.22
C VAL A 136 -21.91 -7.14 -4.71
N TRP A 137 -21.14 -8.11 -5.20
CA TRP A 137 -20.74 -8.21 -6.60
C TRP A 137 -21.83 -8.84 -7.46
N ALA A 138 -22.00 -8.32 -8.68
CA ALA A 138 -22.99 -8.84 -9.63
C ALA A 138 -22.55 -10.20 -10.21
N ASP A 139 -21.25 -10.35 -10.46
CA ASP A 139 -20.66 -11.56 -11.02
C ASP A 139 -19.18 -11.70 -10.59
N ILE A 140 -18.59 -12.86 -10.86
CA ILE A 140 -17.20 -13.19 -10.52
C ILE A 140 -16.22 -12.30 -11.28
N PHE A 141 -16.55 -11.91 -12.52
CA PHE A 141 -15.68 -11.08 -13.34
C PHE A 141 -15.50 -9.68 -12.74
N GLN A 142 -16.58 -9.03 -12.29
CA GLN A 142 -16.56 -7.74 -11.60
C GLN A 142 -15.81 -7.83 -10.27
N TYR A 143 -16.02 -8.91 -9.51
CA TYR A 143 -15.24 -9.19 -8.30
C TYR A 143 -13.73 -9.22 -8.60
N CYS A 144 -13.32 -10.04 -9.58
CA CYS A 144 -11.90 -10.18 -9.93
C CYS A 144 -11.31 -8.90 -10.52
N ARG A 145 -12.08 -8.15 -11.32
CA ARG A 145 -11.67 -6.86 -11.89
C ARG A 145 -11.34 -5.82 -10.83
N ASP A 146 -12.10 -5.79 -9.73
CA ASP A 146 -11.84 -4.88 -8.64
C ASP A 146 -10.74 -5.39 -7.74
N ARG A 147 -10.81 -6.67 -7.36
CA ARG A 147 -9.83 -7.30 -6.46
C ARG A 147 -8.40 -7.20 -6.98
N CYS A 148 -8.21 -7.42 -8.28
CA CYS A 148 -6.90 -7.35 -8.94
C CYS A 148 -6.34 -5.93 -9.12
N ARG A 149 -7.09 -4.88 -8.73
CA ARG A 149 -6.54 -3.52 -8.75
C ARG A 149 -5.47 -3.38 -7.68
N THR A 150 -4.51 -2.51 -7.96
CA THR A 150 -3.46 -2.18 -7.02
C THR A 150 -4.06 -1.44 -5.83
N SER A 151 -3.50 -1.65 -4.64
CA SER A 151 -3.98 -1.02 -3.42
C SER A 151 -2.79 -0.56 -2.58
N SER A 152 -3.06 0.18 -1.49
CA SER A 152 -2.01 0.59 -0.55
C SER A 152 -1.23 -0.59 0.04
N LYS A 153 -1.78 -1.81 -0.01
CA LYS A 153 -1.12 -3.03 0.47
C LYS A 153 -0.02 -3.55 -0.47
N SER A 154 -0.08 -3.21 -1.75
CA SER A 154 0.91 -3.62 -2.76
C SER A 154 1.97 -2.54 -3.02
N THR A 155 1.90 -1.39 -2.33
CA THR A 155 2.77 -0.23 -2.50
C THR A 155 3.64 0.06 -1.27
N VAL A 156 4.78 0.70 -1.48
CA VAL A 156 5.73 1.28 -0.51
C VAL A 156 5.61 2.83 -0.58
N HIS A 157 6.35 3.55 0.28
CA HIS A 157 6.45 5.01 0.24
C HIS A 157 6.63 5.53 -1.20
N GLU A 158 5.90 6.60 -1.52
CA GLU A 158 5.95 7.30 -2.82
C GLU A 158 5.38 6.52 -4.04
N ASN A 159 4.43 5.61 -3.82
CA ASN A 159 3.74 4.82 -4.86
C ASN A 159 4.63 3.79 -5.59
N ALA A 160 5.82 3.48 -5.06
CA ALA A 160 6.61 2.34 -5.53
C ALA A 160 5.89 1.03 -5.18
N TYR A 161 5.96 0.00 -6.03
CA TYR A 161 5.39 -1.31 -5.69
C TYR A 161 6.37 -2.17 -4.89
N LEU A 162 5.85 -2.99 -3.98
CA LEU A 162 6.63 -3.95 -3.19
C LEU A 162 7.36 -4.99 -4.05
N SER A 163 6.77 -5.33 -5.18
CA SER A 163 7.24 -6.32 -6.14
C SER A 163 6.66 -5.98 -7.51
N PRO A 164 7.29 -6.40 -8.63
CA PRO A 164 6.64 -6.37 -9.95
C PRO A 164 5.29 -7.08 -9.96
N SER A 165 5.09 -8.10 -9.13
CA SER A 165 3.81 -8.78 -8.94
C SER A 165 2.93 -8.03 -7.95
N HIS A 166 2.16 -7.06 -8.41
CA HIS A 166 1.43 -6.09 -7.57
C HIS A 166 -0.09 -6.12 -7.77
N HIS A 167 -0.59 -6.97 -8.68
CA HIS A 167 -2.01 -7.24 -8.88
C HIS A 167 -2.40 -8.52 -8.13
N CYS A 168 -3.04 -8.39 -6.97
CA CYS A 168 -3.27 -9.52 -6.07
C CYS A 168 -4.75 -9.86 -5.93
N PHE A 169 -5.11 -11.14 -6.01
CA PHE A 169 -6.47 -11.59 -5.72
C PHE A 169 -6.63 -12.33 -4.38
N SER A 170 -5.53 -12.66 -3.70
CA SER A 170 -5.55 -13.21 -2.34
C SER A 170 -6.20 -12.28 -1.33
N LYS A 171 -6.60 -12.82 -0.17
CA LYS A 171 -7.15 -12.03 0.96
C LYS A 171 -6.15 -11.03 1.52
N SER A 172 -4.85 -11.37 1.55
CA SER A 172 -3.78 -10.46 1.98
C SER A 172 -3.70 -9.23 1.08
N GLY A 173 -3.85 -9.42 -0.24
CA GLY A 173 -3.76 -8.35 -1.23
C GLY A 173 -2.35 -7.75 -1.33
N LYS A 174 -1.34 -8.53 -0.96
CA LYS A 174 0.06 -8.11 -0.85
C LYS A 174 0.95 -9.23 -1.39
N PRO A 175 1.96 -8.91 -2.23
CA PRO A 175 2.93 -9.90 -2.67
C PRO A 175 3.81 -10.36 -1.53
N THR A 176 4.22 -11.62 -1.59
CA THR A 176 5.27 -12.17 -0.75
C THR A 176 6.59 -11.62 -1.28
N THR A 177 7.06 -10.55 -0.65
CA THR A 177 8.45 -10.14 -0.78
C THR A 177 9.30 -11.14 0.01
N PRO A 178 10.43 -11.63 -0.54
CA PRO A 178 11.40 -12.38 0.25
C PRO A 178 11.69 -11.58 1.52
N ALA A 179 11.55 -12.22 2.69
CA ALA A 179 12.06 -11.60 3.90
C ALA A 179 13.55 -11.28 3.66
N PRO A 180 14.04 -10.09 4.06
CA PRO A 180 15.47 -9.82 4.01
C PRO A 180 16.23 -11.00 4.61
N PRO A 181 17.31 -11.49 4.00
CA PRO A 181 18.05 -12.61 4.57
C PRO A 181 18.42 -12.28 6.02
N THR A 182 18.09 -13.18 6.95
CA THR A 182 18.50 -13.03 8.34
C THR A 182 20.03 -13.08 8.38
N PRO A 183 20.72 -12.04 8.89
CA PRO A 183 22.17 -12.10 9.04
C PRO A 183 22.57 -13.30 9.90
N GLU A 184 23.65 -13.98 9.53
CA GLU A 184 24.21 -15.04 10.36
C GLU A 184 24.86 -14.42 11.61
N VAL A 185 24.35 -14.77 12.78
CA VAL A 185 24.97 -14.41 14.06
C VAL A 185 26.13 -15.37 14.31
N PRO A 186 27.36 -14.90 14.60
CA PRO A 186 28.49 -15.79 14.84
C PRO A 186 28.21 -16.77 15.99
N SER A 187 28.64 -18.02 15.83
CA SER A 187 28.32 -19.11 16.78
C SER A 187 28.88 -18.92 18.21
N PHE A 188 29.90 -18.07 18.37
CA PHE A 188 30.47 -17.72 19.68
C PHE A 188 29.68 -16.60 20.40
N VAL A 189 28.71 -15.97 19.72
CA VAL A 189 27.83 -14.96 20.32
C VAL A 189 26.61 -15.66 20.92
N THR A 190 26.43 -15.48 22.22
CA THR A 190 25.21 -15.88 22.93
C THR A 190 24.22 -14.71 22.89
N VAL A 191 23.06 -14.93 22.28
CA VAL A 191 21.97 -13.94 22.28
C VAL A 191 21.18 -14.05 23.58
N VAL A 192 21.06 -12.94 24.31
CA VAL A 192 20.35 -12.88 25.60
C VAL A 192 19.27 -11.80 25.55
N LEU A 193 18.08 -12.14 26.05
CA LEU A 193 16.94 -11.20 26.16
C LEU A 193 16.95 -10.53 27.52
N GLY A 194 16.81 -9.21 27.55
CA GLY A 194 16.71 -8.42 28.78
C GLY A 194 15.28 -8.07 29.19
N SER A 195 15.10 -7.85 30.50
CA SER A 195 13.88 -7.22 31.02
C SER A 195 13.87 -5.73 30.69
N ALA A 196 12.70 -5.11 30.76
CA ALA A 196 12.54 -3.69 30.48
C ALA A 196 13.49 -2.83 31.34
N GLY A 197 14.21 -1.90 30.71
CA GLY A 197 15.14 -1.00 31.39
C GLY A 197 16.51 -1.58 31.74
N GLN A 198 16.83 -2.81 31.33
CA GLN A 198 18.17 -3.38 31.54
C GLN A 198 19.11 -3.06 30.37
N SER A 199 20.36 -2.73 30.69
CA SER A 199 21.43 -2.59 29.68
C SER A 199 22.01 -3.95 29.31
N CYS A 200 22.60 -4.07 28.13
CA CYS A 200 23.29 -5.29 27.73
C CYS A 200 24.50 -5.61 28.60
N THR A 201 25.21 -4.59 29.11
CA THR A 201 26.30 -4.78 30.06
C THR A 201 25.83 -5.52 31.31
N ALA A 202 24.75 -5.04 31.95
CA ALA A 202 24.19 -5.68 33.15
C ALA A 202 23.67 -7.09 32.83
N LEU A 203 23.03 -7.25 31.68
CA LEU A 203 22.48 -8.53 31.23
C LEU A 203 23.56 -9.61 31.04
N CYS A 204 24.60 -9.29 30.27
CA CYS A 204 25.68 -10.24 29.99
C CYS A 204 26.45 -10.59 31.27
N GLN A 205 26.72 -9.59 32.13
CA GLN A 205 27.36 -9.81 33.44
C GLN A 205 26.56 -10.78 34.32
N GLY A 206 25.21 -10.67 34.32
CA GLY A 206 24.33 -11.61 35.02
C GLY A 206 24.45 -13.07 34.56
N THR A 207 24.97 -13.30 33.35
CA THR A 207 25.23 -14.64 32.79
C THR A 207 26.70 -15.08 32.83
N GLY A 208 27.57 -14.30 33.49
CA GLY A 208 29.02 -14.55 33.53
C GLY A 208 29.77 -14.20 32.23
N ARG A 209 29.14 -13.40 31.36
CA ARG A 209 29.64 -13.00 30.03
C ARG A 209 29.88 -11.51 29.93
N VAL A 210 30.44 -11.06 28.81
CA VAL A 210 30.67 -9.66 28.49
C VAL A 210 29.85 -9.28 27.27
N CYS A 211 29.30 -8.06 27.27
CA CYS A 211 28.61 -7.53 26.10
C CYS A 211 29.59 -7.29 24.95
N ALA A 212 29.29 -7.82 23.77
CA ALA A 212 30.07 -7.61 22.55
C ALA A 212 29.48 -6.47 21.73
N GLN A 213 30.04 -5.29 21.92
CA GLN A 213 29.59 -4.03 21.32
C GLN A 213 29.54 -4.09 19.78
N GLU A 214 30.53 -4.73 19.18
CA GLU A 214 30.69 -4.95 17.73
C GLU A 214 29.67 -5.93 17.15
N HIS A 215 29.09 -6.80 17.98
CA HIS A 215 28.14 -7.82 17.54
C HIS A 215 26.67 -7.42 17.74
N LEU A 216 26.40 -6.28 18.39
CA LEU A 216 25.04 -5.72 18.45
C LEU A 216 24.49 -5.39 17.05
N ALA A 217 25.35 -4.98 16.11
CA ALA A 217 24.95 -4.73 14.73
C ALA A 217 24.42 -6.00 14.03
N ALA A 218 24.98 -7.17 14.35
CA ALA A 218 24.50 -8.43 13.81
C ALA A 218 23.08 -8.76 14.28
N LEU A 219 22.69 -8.30 15.48
CA LEU A 219 21.34 -8.47 16.04
C LEU A 219 20.37 -7.36 15.61
N ASN A 220 20.87 -6.28 15.01
CA ASN A 220 20.10 -5.10 14.62
C ASN A 220 19.28 -5.33 13.34
N ASN A 221 18.45 -6.36 13.35
CA ASN A 221 17.65 -6.78 12.22
C ASN A 221 16.27 -7.22 12.69
N CYS A 222 15.23 -6.74 12.01
CA CYS A 222 13.85 -7.07 12.35
C CYS A 222 13.53 -8.56 12.32
N ASN A 223 14.19 -9.34 11.47
CA ASN A 223 13.96 -10.79 11.41
C ASN A 223 14.60 -11.52 12.60
N ILE A 224 15.70 -11.00 13.15
CA ILE A 224 16.29 -11.52 14.39
C ILE A 224 15.41 -11.13 15.57
N LEU A 225 14.98 -9.88 15.66
CA LEU A 225 14.05 -9.45 16.70
C LEU A 225 12.77 -10.29 16.73
N ARG A 226 12.18 -10.60 15.56
CA ARG A 226 10.99 -11.45 15.45
C ARG A 226 11.17 -12.92 15.85
N GLN A 227 12.40 -13.41 15.96
CA GLN A 227 12.66 -14.75 16.51
C GLN A 227 12.57 -14.76 18.04
N HIS A 228 12.65 -13.59 18.67
CA HIS A 228 12.71 -13.44 20.12
C HIS A 228 11.50 -12.66 20.69
N PHE A 229 10.87 -11.81 19.89
CA PHE A 229 9.74 -10.98 20.24
C PHE A 229 8.62 -11.09 19.21
N ALA A 230 7.37 -10.84 19.62
CA ALA A 230 6.22 -10.91 18.72
C ALA A 230 6.15 -9.73 17.73
N CYS A 231 6.65 -8.55 18.10
CA CYS A 231 6.67 -7.33 17.27
C CYS A 231 5.28 -7.01 16.66
N GLU A 232 4.23 -7.06 17.47
CA GLU A 232 2.82 -7.00 17.05
C GLU A 232 2.48 -5.71 16.30
N ALA A 233 3.09 -4.59 16.69
CA ALA A 233 2.91 -3.29 16.03
C ALA A 233 3.86 -3.08 14.83
N GLY A 234 4.73 -4.05 14.53
CA GLY A 234 5.69 -4.01 13.44
C GLY A 234 7.15 -3.91 13.93
N CYS A 235 8.04 -3.61 12.99
CA CYS A 235 9.45 -3.36 13.29
C CYS A 235 9.95 -2.23 12.39
N GLU A 236 10.57 -1.21 12.99
CA GLU A 236 11.02 -0.01 12.27
C GLU A 236 12.39 0.47 12.79
N PRO A 237 13.21 1.07 11.92
CA PRO A 237 14.43 1.74 12.34
C PRO A 237 14.15 3.08 13.04
N GLU A 238 14.94 3.39 14.07
CA GLU A 238 14.96 4.68 14.75
C GLU A 238 16.36 5.28 14.72
N VAL A 239 16.47 6.51 14.19
CA VAL A 239 17.73 7.25 13.88
C VAL A 239 18.68 7.40 15.07
N SER A 240 18.18 7.33 16.31
CA SER A 240 18.98 7.61 17.53
C SER A 240 18.73 6.63 18.67
N ALA A 241 18.15 5.46 18.36
CA ALA A 241 17.99 4.37 19.32
C ALA A 241 19.34 3.70 19.62
N THR A 242 20.06 4.22 20.62
CA THR A 242 21.34 3.63 21.08
C THR A 242 21.14 2.32 21.86
N ASP A 243 19.93 2.14 22.38
CA ASP A 243 19.43 0.98 23.12
C ASP A 243 18.79 -0.08 22.21
N ALA A 244 18.71 0.16 20.90
CA ALA A 244 18.42 -0.89 19.93
C ALA A 244 19.49 -2.00 19.95
N PRO A 245 19.22 -3.18 19.35
CA PRO A 245 17.90 -3.67 18.99
C PRO A 245 17.05 -4.00 20.21
N ALA A 246 15.78 -3.60 20.19
CA ALA A 246 14.90 -3.70 21.35
C ALA A 246 13.43 -3.90 20.99
N TYR A 247 12.65 -4.35 21.97
CA TYR A 247 11.20 -4.47 21.90
C TYR A 247 10.56 -3.53 22.93
N VAL A 248 9.56 -2.76 22.50
CA VAL A 248 8.82 -1.84 23.37
C VAL A 248 7.67 -2.60 24.04
N GLU A 249 7.65 -2.59 25.37
CA GLU A 249 6.63 -3.26 26.18
C GLU A 249 5.22 -2.77 25.88
N ALA A 250 4.23 -3.66 26.05
CA ALA A 250 2.82 -3.34 25.84
C ALA A 250 2.31 -2.23 26.79
N SER A 251 2.91 -2.13 27.99
CA SER A 251 2.59 -1.10 28.98
C SER A 251 3.23 0.26 28.69
N ALA A 252 4.05 0.39 27.64
CA ALA A 252 4.71 1.65 27.31
C ALA A 252 3.69 2.74 26.91
N PRO A 253 4.01 4.02 27.15
CA PRO A 253 3.23 5.14 26.64
C PRO A 253 3.06 5.06 25.11
N LYS A 254 1.90 5.47 24.60
CA LYS A 254 1.59 5.42 23.15
C LYS A 254 2.65 6.11 22.28
N GLN A 255 3.27 7.16 22.79
CA GLN A 255 4.32 7.92 22.11
C GLN A 255 5.57 7.07 21.83
N GLN A 256 5.81 6.03 22.64
CA GLN A 256 6.92 5.10 22.48
C GLN A 256 6.58 3.90 21.60
N ARG A 257 5.37 3.85 21.00
CA ARG A 257 4.94 2.78 20.09
C ARG A 257 4.96 1.40 20.76
N PRO A 258 4.08 1.13 21.75
CA PRO A 258 4.05 -0.16 22.45
C PRO A 258 3.90 -1.33 21.48
N THR A 259 4.47 -2.48 21.84
CA THR A 259 4.50 -3.73 21.04
C THR A 259 5.26 -3.62 19.69
N MET A 260 6.09 -2.60 19.52
CA MET A 260 6.95 -2.41 18.35
C MET A 260 8.35 -2.94 18.62
N CYS A 261 8.97 -3.53 17.59
CA CYS A 261 10.41 -3.81 17.59
C CYS A 261 11.18 -2.63 16.96
N LEU A 262 12.27 -2.23 17.59
CA LEU A 262 13.09 -1.09 17.18
C LEU A 262 14.47 -1.57 16.75
N THR A 263 14.86 -1.21 15.55
CA THR A 263 16.25 -1.32 15.07
C THR A 263 16.86 0.08 15.01
N GLN A 264 18.19 0.16 14.94
CA GLN A 264 18.89 1.39 14.62
C GLN A 264 19.07 1.52 13.09
N GLU A 265 19.02 2.74 12.57
CA GLU A 265 19.35 3.04 11.17
C GLU A 265 20.87 2.87 10.93
N GLU A 266 21.26 2.29 9.78
CA GLU A 266 22.63 1.90 9.45
C GLU A 266 23.60 3.09 9.30
N LYS A 267 24.01 3.68 10.44
CA LYS A 267 25.29 4.39 10.60
C LYS A 267 26.01 3.88 11.86
N ALA A 268 26.29 2.58 11.85
CA ALA A 268 27.31 1.74 12.51
C ALA A 268 27.94 2.09 13.89
N LEU A 269 27.65 3.19 14.57
CA LEU A 269 28.38 3.61 15.78
C LEU A 269 27.50 4.10 16.92
N ALA A 270 26.17 4.00 16.80
CA ALA A 270 25.24 4.47 17.84
C ALA A 270 24.77 3.37 18.80
N LEU A 271 24.87 2.09 18.46
CA LEU A 271 24.48 1.02 19.38
C LEU A 271 25.40 1.06 20.61
N SER A 272 24.87 0.83 21.81
CA SER A 272 25.65 0.87 23.04
C SER A 272 25.28 -0.27 23.96
N CYS A 273 26.26 -0.97 24.52
CA CYS A 273 26.02 -1.98 25.56
C CYS A 273 25.41 -1.39 26.84
N ASP A 274 25.71 -0.13 27.15
CA ASP A 274 25.29 0.53 28.40
C ASP A 274 23.95 1.25 28.31
N ALA A 275 23.49 1.57 27.09
CA ALA A 275 22.19 2.20 26.89
C ALA A 275 21.05 1.31 27.42
N ALA A 276 20.06 1.94 28.04
CA ALA A 276 18.87 1.29 28.57
C ALA A 276 17.70 2.26 28.59
N GLN A 277 16.51 1.77 28.26
CA GLN A 277 15.26 2.53 28.34
C GLN A 277 14.21 1.76 29.12
N ALA A 278 13.53 2.46 30.04
CA ALA A 278 12.66 1.87 31.05
C ALA A 278 11.56 0.94 30.51
N ASN A 279 11.01 1.20 29.32
CA ASN A 279 9.94 0.40 28.71
C ASN A 279 10.41 -0.44 27.52
N GLN A 280 11.73 -0.64 27.37
CA GLN A 280 12.30 -1.42 26.29
C GLN A 280 13.05 -2.63 26.82
N GLN A 281 12.76 -3.79 26.25
CA GLN A 281 13.51 -5.03 26.41
C GLN A 281 14.58 -5.12 25.33
N ARG A 282 15.86 -5.21 25.73
CA ARG A 282 16.97 -5.27 24.79
C ARG A 282 17.29 -6.70 24.35
N LEU A 283 17.72 -6.85 23.10
CA LEU A 283 18.35 -8.07 22.60
C LEU A 283 19.86 -7.88 22.53
N CYS A 284 20.61 -8.67 23.30
CA CYS A 284 22.01 -8.41 23.55
C CYS A 284 22.91 -9.52 23.01
N ALA A 285 24.04 -9.12 22.43
CA ALA A 285 25.12 -10.01 22.03
C ALA A 285 26.10 -10.16 23.20
N CYS A 286 26.15 -11.33 23.82
CA CYS A 286 27.07 -11.65 24.90
C CYS A 286 28.12 -12.66 24.43
N VAL A 287 29.38 -12.46 24.78
CA VAL A 287 30.48 -13.40 24.53
C VAL A 287 31.11 -13.85 25.83
N ASP A 288 31.70 -15.03 25.83
CA ASP A 288 32.42 -15.52 27.01
C ASP A 288 33.58 -14.57 27.34
N ASN A 289 33.84 -14.38 28.64
CA ASN A 289 35.00 -13.63 29.09
C ASN A 289 36.27 -14.25 28.47
N ALA A 290 37.01 -13.46 27.69
CA ALA A 290 38.32 -13.87 27.21
C ALA A 290 39.17 -14.23 28.45
N LYS A 291 39.56 -15.51 28.54
CA LYS A 291 40.52 -15.98 29.54
C LYS A 291 41.90 -15.42 29.24
#